data_AF-A0A1M6EYK7-F1
#
_entry.id   AF-A0A1M6EYK7-F1
#
_cell.length_a   1.000
_cell.length_b   1.000
_cell.length_c   1.000
_cell.angle_alpha   90.00
_cell.angle_beta   90.00
_cell.angle_gamma   90.00
#
_symmetry.space_group_name_H-M   'P 1'
#
loop_
_entity.id
_entity.type
_entity.pdbx_description
1 polymer ?
#
loop_
_entity_poly.entity_id
_entity_poly.type
_entity_poly.pdbx_seq_one_letter_code
_entity_poly.pdbx_strand_id
1 'polypeptide(L)'
;MKKSIAKKSVSLMIVAVFTVLMFFTTTSFDSRAEDPYEILLSATTVYNGVDYSAEYDAYCYYMNYADLRAAFGMDPNALIMHYALYGRYEGRIANRLISSEEVVVPSGDSTVTVIEITQHDNGGMTAKQEQIARNKASQIATEIKKAAGNYTPKKGTGVEILECAYAAGIVQAYCNDGTYTTQGKNYRTAYGVFVAREYSSEGATRALGLILDYLGIRWEHANIGTYADQWCRVIADGQEGYADGVNGVAGYGKSSLEGGNGKEISYADVREMFSVY
;
A
#
# COMPACT_ATOMS: atom_id res chain seq x y z
N MET A 1 66.18 73.04 15.02
CA MET A 1 64.97 72.42 15.61
C MET A 1 63.72 73.00 14.96
N LYS A 2 62.98 72.18 14.18
CA LYS A 2 61.51 72.20 14.04
C LYS A 2 61.12 71.03 13.12
N LYS A 3 60.26 70.16 13.65
CA LYS A 3 59.86 68.85 13.09
C LYS A 3 58.86 68.99 11.94
N SER A 4 59.02 68.13 10.94
CA SER A 4 58.10 67.85 9.84
C SER A 4 56.91 67.00 10.33
N ILE A 5 55.69 67.38 9.95
CA ILE A 5 54.50 66.50 9.99
C ILE A 5 53.74 66.71 8.68
N ALA A 6 53.89 65.74 7.76
CA ALA A 6 53.10 65.63 6.55
C ALA A 6 51.77 64.92 6.87
N LYS A 7 50.64 65.58 6.61
CA LYS A 7 49.30 65.00 6.64
C LYS A 7 49.13 64.09 5.41
N LYS A 8 48.94 62.78 5.62
CA LYS A 8 48.45 61.86 4.58
C LYS A 8 46.96 61.65 4.75
N SER A 9 46.23 62.00 3.70
CA SER A 9 44.81 61.75 3.49
C SER A 9 44.53 60.25 3.42
N VAL A 10 43.65 59.74 4.27
CA VAL A 10 43.11 58.38 4.15
C VAL A 10 41.81 58.48 3.36
N SER A 11 41.84 57.98 2.13
CA SER A 11 40.68 57.86 1.25
C SER A 11 39.91 56.60 1.63
N LEU A 12 38.61 56.75 1.90
CA LEU A 12 37.69 55.71 2.32
C LEU A 12 37.30 54.87 1.10
N MET A 13 37.90 53.69 0.94
CA MET A 13 37.51 52.71 -0.08
C MET A 13 36.22 52.00 0.38
N ILE A 14 35.10 52.30 -0.28
CA ILE A 14 33.86 51.54 -0.16
C ILE A 14 34.05 50.24 -0.95
N VAL A 15 34.32 49.15 -0.24
CA VAL A 15 34.26 47.79 -0.80
C VAL A 15 32.81 47.33 -0.72
N ALA A 16 32.11 47.31 -1.86
CA ALA A 16 30.80 46.69 -1.97
C ALA A 16 30.96 45.17 -1.86
N VAL A 17 30.65 44.62 -0.68
CA VAL A 17 30.58 43.18 -0.45
C VAL A 17 29.26 42.70 -1.02
N PHE A 18 29.30 42.07 -2.20
CA PHE A 18 28.20 41.26 -2.72
C PHE A 18 28.08 40.01 -1.83
N THR A 19 27.14 40.01 -0.89
CA THR A 19 26.71 38.80 -0.19
C THR A 19 25.89 37.94 -1.15
N VAL A 20 26.53 36.90 -1.72
CA VAL A 20 25.81 35.78 -2.30
C VAL A 20 25.14 35.06 -1.14
N LEU A 21 23.85 35.32 -0.93
CA LEU A 21 23.02 34.51 -0.05
C LEU A 21 22.81 33.17 -0.75
N MET A 22 23.71 32.21 -0.50
CA MET A 22 23.44 30.81 -0.82
C MET A 22 22.24 30.40 0.02
N PHE A 23 21.07 30.35 -0.60
CA PHE A 23 19.94 29.57 -0.10
C PHE A 23 20.39 28.11 -0.10
N PHE A 24 21.00 27.66 0.99
CA PHE A 24 20.96 26.26 1.34
C PHE A 24 19.49 25.97 1.65
N THR A 25 18.77 25.46 0.66
CA THR A 25 17.54 24.74 0.94
C THR A 25 17.96 23.54 1.76
N THR A 26 17.85 23.65 3.08
CA THR A 26 17.80 22.47 3.93
C THR A 26 16.55 21.72 3.49
N THR A 27 16.72 20.73 2.62
CA THR A 27 15.76 19.65 2.51
C THR A 27 15.72 19.05 3.90
N SER A 28 14.69 19.43 4.66
CA SER A 28 14.27 18.66 5.82
C SER A 28 13.91 17.28 5.28
N PHE A 29 14.85 16.34 5.40
CA PHE A 29 14.54 14.92 5.44
C PHE A 29 13.64 14.76 6.67
N ASP A 30 12.34 14.85 6.44
CA ASP A 30 11.36 14.40 7.39
C ASP A 30 11.61 12.89 7.51
N SER A 31 12.17 12.48 8.65
CA SER A 31 12.33 11.06 8.96
C SER A 31 10.92 10.52 9.17
N ARG A 32 10.29 10.15 8.05
CA ARG A 32 9.27 9.10 8.03
C ARG A 32 9.84 7.98 8.89
N ALA A 33 9.09 7.55 9.89
CA ALA A 33 9.45 6.40 10.72
C ALA A 33 10.09 5.35 9.81
N GLU A 34 11.33 4.96 10.10
CA GLU A 34 12.12 4.02 9.30
C GLU A 34 11.18 2.89 8.86
N ASP A 35 11.02 2.72 7.56
CA ASP A 35 10.19 1.65 7.02
C ASP A 35 10.67 0.35 7.70
N PRO A 36 9.81 -0.41 8.39
CA PRO A 36 10.22 -1.59 9.13
C PRO A 36 10.95 -2.63 8.27
N TYR A 37 10.81 -2.56 6.94
CA TYR A 37 11.57 -3.38 6.00
C TYR A 37 13.01 -2.89 5.76
N GLU A 38 13.32 -1.60 5.94
CA GLU A 38 14.68 -1.07 5.85
C GLU A 38 15.59 -1.66 6.94
N ILE A 39 15.03 -2.02 8.10
CA ILE A 39 15.75 -2.72 9.18
C ILE A 39 16.19 -4.12 8.74
N LEU A 40 15.36 -4.83 7.97
CA LEU A 40 15.69 -6.16 7.43
C LEU A 40 16.61 -6.08 6.21
N LEU A 41 16.48 -5.04 5.39
CA LEU A 41 17.33 -4.81 4.22
C LEU A 41 18.76 -4.39 4.61
N SER A 42 18.92 -3.73 5.75
CA SER A 42 20.22 -3.32 6.31
C SER A 42 20.79 -4.30 7.36
N ALA A 43 20.13 -5.44 7.57
CA ALA A 43 20.51 -6.43 8.56
C ALA A 43 21.91 -7.04 8.29
N THR A 44 22.63 -7.34 9.38
CA THR A 44 23.92 -8.05 9.29
C THR A 44 23.75 -9.44 8.66
N THR A 45 24.75 -9.85 7.89
CA THR A 45 24.91 -11.22 7.35
C THR A 45 25.98 -12.00 8.10
N VAL A 46 26.57 -11.44 9.16
CA VAL A 46 27.66 -12.05 9.93
C VAL A 46 27.17 -12.56 11.29
N TYR A 47 27.41 -13.85 11.57
CA TYR A 47 27.15 -14.47 12.87
C TYR A 47 28.37 -15.26 13.35
N ASN A 48 28.81 -15.02 14.59
CA ASN A 48 30.02 -15.61 15.19
C ASN A 48 31.28 -15.55 14.30
N GLY A 49 31.46 -14.45 13.57
CA GLY A 49 32.62 -14.22 12.70
C GLY A 49 32.57 -14.92 11.34
N VAL A 50 31.47 -15.60 11.02
CA VAL A 50 31.22 -16.20 9.69
C VAL A 50 30.27 -15.31 8.92
N ASP A 51 30.62 -14.98 7.67
CA ASP A 51 29.77 -14.23 6.75
C ASP A 51 28.89 -15.17 5.91
N TYR A 52 27.58 -14.94 5.94
CA TYR A 52 26.55 -15.67 5.21
C TYR A 52 25.97 -14.89 4.02
N SER A 53 26.55 -13.75 3.65
CA SER A 53 26.02 -12.84 2.62
C SER A 53 25.71 -13.49 1.25
N ALA A 54 26.38 -14.59 0.89
CA ALA A 54 26.12 -15.32 -0.35
C ALA A 54 24.82 -16.16 -0.31
N GLU A 55 24.33 -16.51 0.88
CA GLU A 55 23.27 -17.50 1.09
C GLU A 55 22.13 -17.00 2.00
N TYR A 56 22.32 -15.83 2.61
CA TYR A 56 21.40 -15.24 3.58
C TYR A 56 21.14 -13.75 3.30
N ASP A 57 19.86 -13.42 3.27
CA ASP A 57 19.31 -12.08 3.29
C ASP A 57 18.18 -12.08 4.33
N ALA A 58 18.26 -11.21 5.34
CA ALA A 58 17.34 -11.26 6.47
C ALA A 58 15.89 -10.99 6.05
N TYR A 59 15.71 -10.11 5.05
CA TYR A 59 14.41 -9.82 4.47
C TYR A 59 13.82 -11.05 3.77
N CYS A 60 14.56 -11.69 2.87
CA CYS A 60 14.13 -12.89 2.17
C CYS A 60 13.83 -14.03 3.14
N TYR A 61 14.69 -14.22 4.14
CA TYR A 61 14.53 -15.30 5.11
C TYR A 61 13.30 -15.10 6.01
N TYR A 62 13.09 -13.88 6.48
CA TYR A 62 11.89 -13.49 7.20
C TYR A 62 10.62 -13.68 6.34
N MET A 63 10.68 -13.29 5.06
CA MET A 63 9.55 -13.38 4.14
C MET A 63 9.17 -14.80 3.76
N ASN A 64 10.14 -15.69 3.64
CA ASN A 64 9.89 -17.05 3.17
C ASN A 64 9.23 -17.97 4.23
N TYR A 65 9.35 -17.67 5.52
CA TYR A 65 9.05 -18.65 6.58
C TYR A 65 8.18 -18.09 7.73
N ALA A 66 6.92 -18.50 7.76
CA ALA A 66 5.93 -18.03 8.74
C ALA A 66 6.27 -18.36 10.20
N ASP A 67 6.90 -19.50 10.44
CA ASP A 67 7.33 -19.93 11.76
C ASP A 67 8.44 -19.04 12.34
N LEU A 68 9.36 -18.55 11.50
CA LEU A 68 10.40 -17.59 11.92
C LEU A 68 9.78 -16.24 12.26
N ARG A 69 8.81 -15.79 11.45
CA ARG A 69 8.05 -14.57 11.74
C ARG A 69 7.31 -14.67 13.07
N ALA A 70 6.68 -15.81 13.35
CA ALA A 70 5.96 -16.04 14.60
C ALA A 70 6.89 -16.15 15.81
N ALA A 71 8.07 -16.76 15.66
CA ALA A 71 9.01 -16.98 16.75
C ALA A 71 9.83 -15.73 17.10
N PHE A 72 10.23 -14.94 16.10
CA PHE A 72 11.23 -13.89 16.26
C PHE A 72 10.72 -12.48 15.96
N GLY A 73 9.59 -12.35 15.26
CA GLY A 73 9.20 -11.05 14.68
C GLY A 73 10.30 -10.51 13.74
N MET A 74 10.37 -9.20 13.60
CA MET A 74 11.41 -8.52 12.81
C MET A 74 12.69 -8.29 13.64
N ASP A 75 13.26 -9.37 14.20
CA ASP A 75 14.56 -9.34 14.87
C ASP A 75 15.66 -9.90 13.95
N PRO A 76 16.49 -9.04 13.32
CA PRO A 76 17.58 -9.47 12.45
C PRO A 76 18.59 -10.40 13.13
N ASN A 77 18.84 -10.20 14.42
CA ASN A 77 19.82 -10.99 15.17
C ASN A 77 19.30 -12.40 15.44
N ALA A 78 18.02 -12.53 15.75
CA ALA A 78 17.36 -13.82 15.91
C ALA A 78 17.30 -14.59 14.57
N LEU A 79 17.00 -13.89 13.47
CA LEU A 79 16.93 -14.48 12.13
C LEU A 79 18.28 -15.03 11.67
N ILE A 80 19.36 -14.27 11.82
CA ILE A 80 20.69 -14.74 11.42
C ILE A 80 21.20 -15.86 12.32
N MET A 81 20.94 -15.77 13.63
CA MET A 81 21.24 -16.85 14.57
C MET A 81 20.51 -18.13 14.17
N HIS A 82 19.22 -18.04 13.84
CA HIS A 82 18.42 -19.19 13.42
C HIS A 82 18.95 -19.78 12.10
N TYR A 83 19.26 -18.94 11.12
CA TYR A 83 19.81 -19.40 9.85
C TYR A 83 21.14 -20.14 10.05
N ALA A 84 22.06 -19.57 10.82
CA ALA A 84 23.38 -20.13 11.08
C ALA A 84 23.34 -21.45 11.86
N LEU A 85 22.42 -21.58 12.82
CA LEU A 85 22.34 -22.75 13.69
C LEU A 85 21.45 -23.87 13.12
N TYR A 86 20.37 -23.52 12.41
CA TYR A 86 19.33 -24.48 12.00
C TYR A 86 18.97 -24.35 10.52
N GLY A 87 18.61 -23.13 10.07
CA GLY A 87 18.03 -22.89 8.75
C GLY A 87 18.81 -23.46 7.57
N ARG A 88 20.14 -23.30 7.56
CA ARG A 88 21.00 -23.87 6.52
C ARG A 88 20.95 -25.41 6.49
N TYR A 89 20.89 -26.05 7.65
CA TYR A 89 20.83 -27.51 7.77
C TYR A 89 19.43 -28.06 7.46
N GLU A 90 18.39 -27.26 7.68
CA GLU A 90 17.02 -27.56 7.26
C GLU A 90 16.80 -27.42 5.74
N GLY A 91 17.77 -26.86 5.02
CA GLY A 91 17.65 -26.60 3.58
C GLY A 91 16.77 -25.38 3.26
N ARG A 92 16.63 -24.44 4.20
CA ARG A 92 15.86 -23.21 3.97
C ARG A 92 16.58 -22.28 3.00
N ILE A 93 15.79 -21.64 2.12
CA ILE A 93 16.25 -20.66 1.15
C ILE A 93 16.15 -19.27 1.79
N ALA A 94 17.29 -18.62 2.00
CA ALA A 94 17.39 -17.35 2.70
C ALA A 94 17.93 -16.20 1.84
N ASN A 95 18.46 -16.45 0.64
CA ASN A 95 19.06 -15.43 -0.25
C ASN A 95 18.13 -14.93 -1.36
N ARG A 96 16.92 -15.46 -1.45
CA ARG A 96 15.92 -15.04 -2.43
C ARG A 96 14.53 -15.36 -1.93
N LEU A 97 13.54 -14.61 -2.40
CA LEU A 97 12.15 -14.96 -2.19
C LEU A 97 11.81 -16.27 -2.94
N ILE A 98 11.11 -17.19 -2.26
CA ILE A 98 10.75 -18.49 -2.84
C ILE A 98 9.37 -18.54 -3.50
N SER A 99 8.61 -17.43 -3.43
CA SER A 99 7.25 -17.28 -4.00
C SER A 99 6.25 -18.33 -3.51
N SER A 100 5.37 -17.90 -2.60
CA SER A 100 3.94 -18.18 -2.67
C SER A 100 3.21 -16.84 -2.66
N GLU A 101 2.01 -16.81 -3.20
CA GLU A 101 1.12 -15.66 -3.37
C GLU A 101 0.56 -15.14 -2.02
N GLU A 102 1.42 -14.97 -1.03
CA GLU A 102 1.10 -14.41 0.27
C GLU A 102 1.95 -13.17 0.46
N VAL A 103 1.30 -12.02 0.64
CA VAL A 103 2.01 -10.79 0.96
C VAL A 103 1.82 -10.48 2.42
N VAL A 104 2.97 -10.31 3.09
CA VAL A 104 3.07 -10.01 4.51
C VAL A 104 3.17 -8.49 4.66
N VAL A 105 2.23 -7.86 5.35
CA VAL A 105 2.23 -6.39 5.57
C VAL A 105 2.02 -6.03 7.04
N PRO A 106 2.58 -4.89 7.51
CA PRO A 106 2.23 -4.34 8.81
C PRO A 106 0.73 -4.05 8.88
N SER A 107 0.07 -4.50 9.95
CA SER A 107 -1.38 -4.35 10.15
C SER A 107 -1.79 -2.90 10.49
N GLY A 108 -0.82 -1.99 10.63
CA GLY A 108 -1.03 -0.66 11.22
C GLY A 108 -0.90 -0.65 12.74
N ASP A 109 -1.09 -1.79 13.39
CA ASP A 109 -0.64 -2.11 14.75
C ASP A 109 0.61 -3.01 14.67
N SER A 110 1.36 -3.17 15.76
CA SER A 110 2.68 -3.87 15.82
C SER A 110 2.69 -5.35 15.39
N THR A 111 1.61 -5.82 14.77
CA THR A 111 1.38 -7.17 14.24
C THR A 111 1.49 -7.19 12.72
N VAL A 112 1.68 -8.39 12.19
CA VAL A 112 1.90 -8.65 10.78
C VAL A 112 0.72 -9.46 10.24
N THR A 113 0.16 -9.05 9.10
CA THR A 113 -0.93 -9.76 8.44
C THR A 113 -0.47 -10.39 7.14
N VAL A 114 -0.97 -11.60 6.89
CA VAL A 114 -0.80 -12.34 5.64
C VAL A 114 -2.05 -12.13 4.79
N ILE A 115 -1.87 -11.62 3.58
CA ILE A 115 -2.93 -11.47 2.56
C ILE A 115 -2.63 -12.46 1.44
N GLU A 116 -3.56 -13.37 1.16
CA GLU A 116 -3.47 -14.36 0.09
C GLU A 116 -3.88 -13.72 -1.25
N ILE A 117 -2.92 -13.33 -2.08
CA ILE A 117 -3.21 -12.64 -3.35
C ILE A 117 -3.78 -13.58 -4.44
N THR A 118 -3.80 -14.90 -4.22
CA THR A 118 -4.35 -15.88 -5.19
C THR A 118 -5.87 -16.00 -5.18
N GLN A 119 -6.56 -15.47 -4.18
CA GLN A 119 -7.93 -15.92 -3.88
C GLN A 119 -9.05 -15.22 -4.69
N HIS A 120 -8.86 -14.89 -5.97
CA HIS A 120 -9.91 -14.22 -6.76
C HIS A 120 -10.24 -14.97 -8.07
N ASP A 121 -11.53 -15.28 -8.27
CA ASP A 121 -12.07 -15.78 -9.54
C ASP A 121 -12.90 -14.70 -10.26
N ASN A 122 -13.36 -14.98 -11.48
CA ASN A 122 -14.17 -14.04 -12.27
C ASN A 122 -15.69 -14.20 -12.11
N GLY A 123 -16.14 -15.02 -11.17
CA GLY A 123 -17.56 -15.26 -10.87
C GLY A 123 -18.32 -16.01 -11.97
N GLY A 124 -17.63 -16.67 -12.90
CA GLY A 124 -18.24 -17.39 -14.03
C GLY A 124 -18.52 -16.51 -15.25
N MET A 125 -17.90 -15.33 -15.34
CA MET A 125 -17.98 -14.50 -16.55
C MET A 125 -17.41 -15.25 -17.77
N THR A 126 -18.10 -15.11 -18.90
CA THR A 126 -17.50 -15.45 -20.20
C THR A 126 -16.35 -14.49 -20.53
N ALA A 127 -15.42 -14.88 -21.41
CA ALA A 127 -14.32 -14.00 -21.83
C ALA A 127 -14.80 -12.64 -22.38
N LYS A 128 -15.96 -12.60 -23.07
CA LYS A 128 -16.54 -11.34 -23.56
C LYS A 128 -17.04 -10.45 -22.42
N GLN A 129 -17.69 -11.03 -21.41
CA GLN A 129 -18.15 -10.28 -20.23
C GLN A 129 -16.97 -9.76 -19.41
N GLU A 130 -15.94 -10.60 -19.23
CA GLU A 130 -14.69 -10.25 -18.58
C GLU A 130 -14.03 -9.05 -19.25
N GLN A 131 -13.87 -9.08 -20.58
CA GLN A 131 -13.29 -7.98 -21.33
C GLN A 131 -14.06 -6.67 -21.16
N ILE A 132 -15.40 -6.73 -21.16
CA ILE A 132 -16.25 -5.55 -20.97
C ILE A 132 -16.09 -5.00 -19.55
N ALA A 133 -16.12 -5.87 -18.54
CA ALA A 133 -15.97 -5.49 -17.14
C ALA A 133 -14.59 -4.87 -16.87
N ARG A 134 -13.52 -5.47 -17.40
CA ARG A 134 -12.16 -4.96 -17.31
C ARG A 134 -11.98 -3.62 -18.02
N ASN A 135 -12.56 -3.44 -19.20
CA ASN A 135 -12.52 -2.14 -19.88
C ASN A 135 -13.20 -1.04 -19.04
N LYS A 136 -14.32 -1.36 -18.36
CA LYS A 136 -14.99 -0.42 -17.46
C LYS A 136 -14.14 -0.11 -16.22
N ALA A 137 -13.60 -1.14 -15.58
CA ALA A 137 -12.72 -1.00 -14.42
C ALA A 137 -11.46 -0.18 -14.73
N SER A 138 -10.83 -0.40 -15.88
CA SER A 138 -9.66 0.34 -16.34
C SER A 138 -9.95 1.84 -16.56
N GLN A 139 -11.11 2.17 -17.16
CA GLN A 139 -11.55 3.56 -17.31
C GLN A 139 -11.74 4.23 -15.94
N ILE A 140 -12.41 3.53 -15.01
CA ILE A 140 -12.62 4.01 -13.64
C ILE A 140 -11.28 4.25 -12.95
N ALA A 141 -10.38 3.28 -12.95
CA ALA A 141 -9.05 3.39 -12.33
C ALA A 141 -8.22 4.52 -12.93
N THR A 142 -8.31 4.74 -14.24
CA THR A 142 -7.62 5.85 -14.94
C THR A 142 -8.07 7.20 -14.42
N GLU A 143 -9.39 7.41 -14.29
CA GLU A 143 -9.91 8.67 -13.75
C GLU A 143 -9.56 8.82 -12.26
N ILE A 144 -9.54 7.73 -11.50
CA ILE A 144 -9.09 7.75 -10.10
C ILE A 144 -7.63 8.21 -9.99
N LYS A 145 -6.71 7.57 -10.72
CA LYS A 145 -5.29 7.95 -10.72
C LYS A 145 -5.09 9.40 -11.12
N LYS A 146 -5.85 9.87 -12.11
CA LYS A 146 -5.79 11.26 -12.57
C LYS A 146 -6.22 12.24 -11.47
N ALA A 147 -7.28 11.95 -10.74
CA ALA A 147 -7.72 12.79 -9.63
C ALA A 147 -6.74 12.75 -8.45
N ALA A 148 -6.21 11.56 -8.13
CA ALA A 148 -5.24 11.37 -7.06
C ALA A 148 -3.89 12.08 -7.34
N GLY A 149 -3.48 12.20 -8.61
CA GLY A 149 -2.18 12.75 -8.99
C GLY A 149 -1.88 14.20 -8.53
N ASN A 150 -2.90 14.98 -8.19
CA ASN A 150 -2.74 16.35 -7.66
C ASN A 150 -3.08 16.46 -6.16
N TYR A 151 -3.41 15.34 -5.51
CA TYR A 151 -3.84 15.34 -4.13
C TYR A 151 -2.67 15.10 -3.18
N THR A 152 -2.55 15.94 -2.16
CA THR A 152 -1.62 15.75 -1.05
C THR A 152 -2.37 15.13 0.14
N PRO A 153 -2.04 13.90 0.56
CA PRO A 153 -2.69 13.25 1.69
C PRO A 153 -2.60 14.06 2.99
N LYS A 154 -3.66 14.01 3.78
CA LYS A 154 -3.66 14.55 5.15
C LYS A 154 -2.81 13.64 6.05
N LYS A 155 -2.29 14.20 7.14
CA LYS A 155 -1.53 13.44 8.15
C LYS A 155 -2.32 12.20 8.60
N GLY A 156 -1.70 11.02 8.49
CA GLY A 156 -2.33 9.73 8.85
C GLY A 156 -3.14 9.07 7.72
N THR A 157 -3.12 9.63 6.51
CA THR A 157 -3.70 9.01 5.29
C THR A 157 -2.64 8.93 4.20
N GLY A 158 -2.73 7.92 3.34
CA GLY A 158 -1.90 7.76 2.16
C GLY A 158 -2.72 7.84 0.88
N VAL A 159 -2.09 7.80 -0.29
CA VAL A 159 -2.81 7.97 -1.56
C VAL A 159 -3.60 6.71 -1.89
N GLU A 160 -2.99 5.54 -1.71
CA GLU A 160 -3.60 4.27 -2.14
C GLU A 160 -4.87 3.96 -1.34
N ILE A 161 -4.91 4.26 -0.03
CA ILE A 161 -6.13 4.02 0.75
C ILE A 161 -7.29 4.95 0.34
N LEU A 162 -6.97 6.16 -0.15
CA LEU A 162 -7.98 7.09 -0.64
C LEU A 162 -8.48 6.69 -2.03
N GLU A 163 -7.60 6.14 -2.88
CA GLU A 163 -8.00 5.51 -4.14
C GLU A 163 -8.93 4.31 -3.90
N CYS A 164 -8.63 3.47 -2.90
CA CYS A 164 -9.51 2.40 -2.45
C CYS A 164 -10.89 2.91 -2.03
N ALA A 165 -10.94 3.95 -1.17
CA ALA A 165 -12.21 4.53 -0.71
C ALA A 165 -13.03 5.10 -1.87
N TYR A 166 -12.37 5.74 -2.84
CA TYR A 166 -13.05 6.28 -4.00
C TYR A 166 -13.58 5.16 -4.92
N ALA A 167 -12.77 4.14 -5.20
CA ALA A 167 -13.18 2.97 -5.98
C ALA A 167 -14.37 2.25 -5.34
N ALA A 168 -14.33 2.04 -4.01
CA ALA A 168 -15.43 1.47 -3.24
C ALA A 168 -16.71 2.29 -3.40
N GLY A 169 -16.61 3.62 -3.31
CA GLY A 169 -17.73 4.54 -3.53
C GLY A 169 -18.37 4.43 -4.92
N ILE A 170 -17.56 4.32 -5.97
CA ILE A 170 -18.05 4.11 -7.34
C ILE A 170 -18.80 2.78 -7.45
N VAL A 171 -18.24 1.70 -6.92
CA VAL A 171 -18.87 0.38 -6.95
C VAL A 171 -20.20 0.40 -6.18
N GLN A 172 -20.24 1.08 -5.03
CA GLN A 172 -21.48 1.28 -4.28
C GLN A 172 -22.52 2.02 -5.12
N ALA A 173 -22.13 3.03 -5.91
CA ALA A 173 -23.05 3.73 -6.80
C ALA A 173 -23.65 2.79 -7.88
N TYR A 174 -22.85 1.88 -8.46
CA TYR A 174 -23.37 0.84 -9.35
C TYR A 174 -24.31 -0.14 -8.63
N CYS A 175 -23.97 -0.52 -7.39
CA CYS A 175 -24.84 -1.37 -6.56
C CYS A 175 -26.18 -0.68 -6.27
N ASN A 176 -26.16 0.63 -5.97
CA ASN A 176 -27.37 1.42 -5.70
C ASN A 176 -28.27 1.59 -6.95
N ASP A 177 -27.70 1.62 -8.17
CA ASP A 177 -28.45 1.64 -9.44
C ASP A 177 -28.88 0.22 -9.89
N GLY A 178 -28.30 -0.81 -9.29
CA GLY A 178 -28.56 -2.22 -9.57
C GLY A 178 -29.57 -2.87 -8.62
N THR A 179 -29.96 -4.11 -8.95
CA THR A 179 -30.82 -4.94 -8.09
C THR A 179 -29.98 -5.94 -7.31
N TYR A 180 -30.07 -5.92 -5.98
CA TYR A 180 -29.50 -6.98 -5.16
C TYR A 180 -30.26 -8.29 -5.42
N THR A 181 -29.55 -9.37 -5.74
CA THR A 181 -30.14 -10.69 -5.98
C THR A 181 -29.15 -11.82 -5.73
N THR A 182 -29.66 -12.99 -5.40
CA THR A 182 -28.90 -14.25 -5.29
C THR A 182 -29.32 -15.29 -6.32
N GLN A 183 -30.21 -14.91 -7.25
CA GLN A 183 -30.79 -15.80 -8.27
C GLN A 183 -30.51 -15.32 -9.70
N GLY A 184 -29.96 -14.11 -9.83
CA GLY A 184 -29.58 -13.53 -11.11
C GLY A 184 -28.57 -14.39 -11.89
N LYS A 185 -28.34 -14.06 -13.16
CA LYS A 185 -27.36 -14.82 -13.96
C LYS A 185 -25.93 -14.34 -13.70
N ASN A 186 -25.76 -13.05 -13.42
CA ASN A 186 -24.47 -12.37 -13.35
C ASN A 186 -24.24 -11.70 -11.98
N TYR A 187 -25.12 -11.91 -11.00
CA TYR A 187 -25.09 -11.21 -9.70
C TYR A 187 -23.79 -11.39 -8.90
N ARG A 188 -23.03 -12.45 -9.16
CA ARG A 188 -21.71 -12.73 -8.56
C ARG A 188 -20.54 -12.13 -9.34
N THR A 189 -20.80 -11.43 -10.44
CA THR A 189 -19.77 -11.00 -11.39
C THR A 189 -19.61 -9.48 -11.41
N ALA A 190 -18.42 -9.02 -11.76
CA ALA A 190 -18.18 -7.60 -12.05
C ALA A 190 -19.02 -7.10 -13.23
N TYR A 191 -19.28 -7.94 -14.24
CA TYR A 191 -20.21 -7.63 -15.33
C TYR A 191 -21.64 -7.39 -14.83
N GLY A 192 -22.07 -8.14 -13.82
CA GLY A 192 -23.34 -7.94 -13.12
C GLY A 192 -23.48 -6.51 -12.61
N VAL A 193 -22.48 -6.09 -11.85
CA VAL A 193 -22.40 -4.75 -11.24
C VAL A 193 -22.32 -3.66 -12.30
N PHE A 194 -21.35 -3.74 -13.22
CA PHE A 194 -21.06 -2.66 -14.16
C PHE A 194 -22.05 -2.55 -15.33
N VAL A 195 -22.71 -3.65 -15.71
CA VAL A 195 -23.45 -3.73 -16.97
C VAL A 195 -24.85 -4.31 -16.80
N ALA A 196 -24.98 -5.47 -16.15
CA ALA A 196 -26.27 -6.17 -16.08
C ALA A 196 -27.24 -5.60 -15.04
N ARG A 197 -26.78 -4.66 -14.19
CA ARG A 197 -27.55 -4.03 -13.11
C ARG A 197 -28.13 -5.02 -12.11
N GLU A 198 -27.36 -6.06 -11.81
CA GLU A 198 -27.66 -7.02 -10.75
C GLU A 198 -26.40 -7.32 -9.96
N TYR A 199 -26.51 -7.45 -8.64
CA TYR A 199 -25.33 -7.63 -7.79
C TYR A 199 -25.61 -8.43 -6.53
N SER A 200 -24.52 -8.84 -5.89
CA SER A 200 -24.39 -9.33 -4.52
C SER A 200 -23.07 -8.80 -3.97
N SER A 201 -22.76 -9.09 -2.70
CA SER A 201 -21.44 -8.82 -2.11
C SER A 201 -20.31 -9.38 -2.98
N GLU A 202 -20.46 -10.63 -3.43
CA GLU A 202 -19.55 -11.30 -4.38
C GLU A 202 -19.31 -10.53 -5.68
N GLY A 203 -20.37 -10.00 -6.28
CA GLY A 203 -20.28 -9.22 -7.50
C GLY A 203 -19.60 -7.88 -7.27
N ALA A 204 -19.97 -7.19 -6.19
CA ALA A 204 -19.40 -5.91 -5.78
C ALA A 204 -17.90 -6.03 -5.49
N THR A 205 -17.49 -7.07 -4.76
CA THR A 205 -16.08 -7.31 -4.43
C THR A 205 -15.25 -7.60 -5.66
N ARG A 206 -15.74 -8.42 -6.60
CA ARG A 206 -15.04 -8.63 -7.88
C ARG A 206 -14.98 -7.37 -8.73
N ALA A 207 -16.05 -6.56 -8.74
CA ALA A 207 -16.05 -5.27 -9.45
C ALA A 207 -15.00 -4.31 -8.88
N LEU A 208 -14.94 -4.19 -7.55
CA LEU A 208 -13.94 -3.41 -6.84
C LEU A 208 -12.53 -3.95 -7.12
N GLY A 209 -12.33 -5.26 -6.98
CA GLY A 209 -11.07 -5.93 -7.27
C GLY A 209 -10.53 -5.64 -8.67
N LEU A 210 -11.37 -5.68 -9.71
CA LEU A 210 -10.94 -5.30 -11.06
C LEU A 210 -10.45 -3.84 -11.13
N ILE A 211 -11.06 -2.91 -10.38
CA ILE A 211 -10.58 -1.52 -10.33
C ILE A 211 -9.22 -1.47 -9.63
N LEU A 212 -9.06 -2.19 -8.50
CA LEU A 212 -7.81 -2.26 -7.74
C LEU A 212 -6.65 -2.83 -8.58
N ASP A 213 -6.90 -3.85 -9.41
CA ASP A 213 -5.92 -4.37 -10.38
C ASP A 213 -5.32 -3.26 -11.25
N TYR A 214 -6.18 -2.37 -11.77
CA TYR A 214 -5.75 -1.25 -12.64
C TYR A 214 -5.20 -0.06 -11.85
N LEU A 215 -5.48 0.04 -10.56
CA LEU A 215 -4.83 1.00 -9.66
C LEU A 215 -3.42 0.55 -9.23
N GLY A 216 -3.07 -0.71 -9.47
CA GLY A 216 -1.82 -1.31 -9.00
C GLY A 216 -1.87 -1.67 -7.51
N ILE A 217 -3.07 -1.77 -6.94
CA ILE A 217 -3.28 -2.07 -5.52
C ILE A 217 -3.51 -3.57 -5.37
N ARG A 218 -2.67 -4.22 -4.56
CA ARG A 218 -2.78 -5.66 -4.30
C ARG A 218 -3.97 -5.93 -3.38
N TRP A 219 -4.72 -6.99 -3.67
CA TRP A 219 -5.92 -7.34 -2.92
C TRP A 219 -6.19 -8.84 -2.88
N GLU A 220 -7.00 -9.25 -1.90
CA GLU A 220 -7.54 -10.59 -1.71
C GLU A 220 -9.06 -10.50 -1.57
N HIS A 221 -9.77 -11.50 -2.10
CA HIS A 221 -11.22 -11.62 -1.96
C HIS A 221 -11.58 -12.28 -0.62
N ALA A 222 -11.94 -11.48 0.37
CA ALA A 222 -12.36 -12.04 1.65
C ALA A 222 -13.65 -12.85 1.50
N ASN A 223 -13.68 -14.01 2.17
CA ASN A 223 -14.84 -14.90 2.27
C ASN A 223 -15.37 -15.45 0.94
N ILE A 224 -14.53 -15.51 -0.10
CA ILE A 224 -14.90 -16.06 -1.41
C ILE A 224 -15.50 -17.47 -1.28
N GLY A 225 -16.62 -17.70 -1.99
CA GLY A 225 -17.30 -18.99 -2.00
C GLY A 225 -18.14 -19.30 -0.74
N THR A 226 -18.24 -18.37 0.20
CA THR A 226 -19.07 -18.51 1.41
C THR A 226 -20.34 -17.64 1.33
N TYR A 227 -21.25 -17.81 2.30
CA TYR A 227 -22.44 -16.96 2.46
C TYR A 227 -22.20 -15.71 3.32
N ALA A 228 -20.98 -15.51 3.84
CA ALA A 228 -20.65 -14.32 4.61
C ALA A 228 -20.50 -13.10 3.68
N ASP A 229 -20.52 -11.90 4.28
CA ASP A 229 -20.18 -10.68 3.56
C ASP A 229 -18.78 -10.79 2.97
N GLN A 230 -18.59 -10.19 1.79
CA GLN A 230 -17.36 -10.29 1.02
C GLN A 230 -16.88 -8.87 0.70
N TRP A 231 -15.58 -8.66 0.79
CA TRP A 231 -14.91 -7.37 0.55
C TRP A 231 -13.47 -7.63 0.09
N CYS A 232 -12.73 -6.59 -0.24
CA CYS A 232 -11.30 -6.69 -0.58
C CYS A 232 -10.46 -6.47 0.69
N ARG A 233 -9.62 -7.43 1.09
CA ARG A 233 -8.43 -7.11 1.91
C ARG A 233 -7.40 -6.53 0.96
N VAL A 234 -6.78 -5.41 1.30
CA VAL A 234 -5.87 -4.69 0.39
C VAL A 234 -4.55 -4.40 1.05
N ILE A 235 -3.55 -4.13 0.21
CA ILE A 235 -2.29 -3.52 0.63
C ILE A 235 -2.28 -2.11 0.09
N ALA A 236 -2.44 -1.16 0.98
CA ALA A 236 -2.48 0.25 0.66
C ALA A 236 -1.40 0.99 1.46
N ASP A 237 -0.61 1.80 0.77
CA ASP A 237 0.45 2.64 1.31
C ASP A 237 1.46 1.82 2.14
N GLY A 238 1.73 0.59 1.69
CA GLY A 238 2.64 -0.36 2.33
C GLY A 238 2.08 -1.08 3.57
N GLN A 239 0.80 -0.90 3.88
CA GLN A 239 0.15 -1.42 5.09
C GLN A 239 -1.10 -2.23 4.75
N GLU A 240 -1.54 -3.06 5.69
CA GLU A 240 -2.84 -3.71 5.61
C GLU A 240 -3.95 -2.66 5.53
N GLY A 241 -4.94 -2.93 4.69
CA GLY A 241 -6.21 -2.24 4.71
C GLY A 241 -7.34 -3.12 4.19
N TYR A 242 -8.50 -2.51 4.07
CA TYR A 242 -9.66 -3.12 3.44
C TYR A 242 -10.39 -2.11 2.57
N ALA A 243 -11.18 -2.62 1.62
CA ALA A 243 -12.10 -1.84 0.82
C ALA A 243 -13.37 -2.65 0.54
N ASP A 244 -14.54 -2.05 0.74
CA ASP A 244 -15.84 -2.68 0.62
C ASP A 244 -16.70 -1.95 -0.41
N GLY A 245 -16.94 -2.60 -1.54
CA GLY A 245 -17.71 -2.03 -2.66
C GLY A 245 -19.22 -1.97 -2.42
N VAL A 246 -19.76 -2.73 -1.47
CA VAL A 246 -21.18 -2.64 -1.09
C VAL A 246 -21.40 -1.43 -0.18
N ASN A 247 -20.53 -1.29 0.82
CA ASN A 247 -20.64 -0.22 1.82
C ASN A 247 -19.97 1.09 1.40
N GLY A 248 -19.17 1.09 0.33
CA GLY A 248 -18.58 2.30 -0.23
C GLY A 248 -17.50 2.92 0.68
N VAL A 249 -16.79 2.05 1.41
CA VAL A 249 -15.80 2.43 2.42
C VAL A 249 -14.47 1.71 2.22
N ALA A 250 -13.40 2.30 2.70
CA ALA A 250 -12.09 1.67 2.87
C ALA A 250 -11.44 2.15 4.17
N GLY A 251 -10.40 1.46 4.62
CA GLY A 251 -9.65 1.85 5.81
C GLY A 251 -8.38 1.04 5.99
N TYR A 252 -7.48 1.53 6.86
CA TYR A 252 -6.31 0.75 7.27
C TYR A 252 -6.68 -0.33 8.29
N GLY A 253 -5.87 -1.38 8.33
CA GLY A 253 -6.06 -2.54 9.18
C GLY A 253 -7.21 -3.43 8.71
N LYS A 254 -7.80 -4.16 9.66
CA LYS A 254 -8.90 -5.09 9.38
C LYS A 254 -10.22 -4.38 9.16
N SER A 255 -11.05 -4.98 8.31
CA SER A 255 -12.46 -4.59 8.17
C SER A 255 -13.22 -4.74 9.49
N SER A 256 -14.25 -3.94 9.71
CA SER A 256 -15.20 -4.13 10.81
C SER A 256 -15.89 -5.51 10.76
N LEU A 257 -16.00 -6.09 9.57
CA LEU A 257 -16.49 -7.46 9.32
C LEU A 257 -15.54 -8.55 9.87
N GLU A 258 -14.30 -8.19 10.21
CA GLU A 258 -13.29 -9.07 10.83
C GLU A 258 -12.92 -8.65 12.25
N GLY A 259 -13.74 -7.79 12.86
CA GLY A 259 -13.47 -7.24 14.19
C GLY A 259 -12.44 -6.11 14.22
N GLY A 260 -12.12 -5.53 13.07
CA GLY A 260 -11.35 -4.29 13.00
C GLY A 260 -12.10 -3.10 13.57
N ASN A 261 -11.36 -2.12 14.10
CA ASN A 261 -11.86 -0.89 14.69
C ASN A 261 -11.19 0.36 14.08
N GLY A 262 -10.55 0.19 12.92
CA GLY A 262 -9.89 1.25 12.18
C GLY A 262 -10.89 2.32 11.73
N LYS A 263 -10.38 3.53 11.49
CA LYS A 263 -11.21 4.63 10.98
C LYS A 263 -11.61 4.35 9.53
N GLU A 264 -12.92 4.27 9.28
CA GLU A 264 -13.49 4.20 7.94
C GLU A 264 -13.32 5.52 7.17
N ILE A 265 -13.04 5.37 5.88
CA ILE A 265 -12.97 6.44 4.89
C ILE A 265 -14.03 6.12 3.85
N SER A 266 -15.05 6.98 3.76
CA SER A 266 -16.14 6.84 2.80
C SER A 266 -15.86 7.64 1.53
N TYR A 267 -16.64 7.38 0.47
CA TYR A 267 -16.67 8.25 -0.72
C TYR A 267 -16.89 9.73 -0.36
N ALA A 268 -17.73 10.02 0.63
CA ALA A 268 -18.01 11.39 1.05
C ALA A 268 -16.77 12.11 1.61
N ASP A 269 -15.84 11.38 2.21
CA ASP A 269 -14.58 11.92 2.75
C ASP A 269 -13.56 12.24 1.65
N VAL A 270 -13.66 11.55 0.51
CA VAL A 270 -12.69 11.64 -0.60
C VAL A 270 -13.23 12.31 -1.86
N ARG A 271 -14.54 12.58 -1.95
CA ARG A 271 -15.16 13.16 -3.16
C ARG A 271 -14.56 14.51 -3.58
N GLU A 272 -14.05 15.29 -2.62
CA GLU A 272 -13.39 16.57 -2.89
C GLU A 272 -12.11 16.40 -3.72
N MET A 273 -11.45 15.22 -3.68
CA MET A 273 -10.29 14.90 -4.52
C MET A 273 -10.62 14.97 -6.02
N PHE A 274 -11.88 14.86 -6.41
CA PHE A 274 -12.30 14.82 -7.81
C PHE A 274 -12.90 16.13 -8.31
N SER A 275 -12.98 17.16 -7.48
CA SER A 275 -13.46 18.50 -7.86
C SER A 275 -14.75 18.45 -8.71
N VAL A 276 -15.71 17.59 -8.33
CA VAL A 276 -17.04 17.60 -8.92
C VAL A 276 -17.85 18.66 -8.17
N TYR A 277 -17.80 19.90 -8.68
CA TYR A 277 -18.75 20.96 -8.35
C TYR A 277 -20.00 20.85 -9.23
#